data_AF-A0A531AFU2-F1
#
_entry.id   AF-A0A531AFU2-F1
#
_cell.length_a   1.000
_cell.length_b   1.000
_cell.length_c   1.000
_cell.angle_alpha   90.00
_cell.angle_beta   90.00
_cell.angle_gamma   90.00
#
_symmetry.space_group_name_H-M   'P 1'
#
loop_
_entity.id
_entity.type
_entity.pdbx_description
1 polymer ?
#
loop_
_entity_poly.entity_id
_entity_poly.type
_entity_poly.pdbx_seq_one_letter_code
_entity_poly.pdbx_strand_id
1 'polypeptide(L)'
;AEAYAETVAEAMLNVFDCWLNKSLFDSQFEFAVRSWALQSPDILAEVQKADQTRLDALSQMFIRFGYDEGSADVRARTIYLVQIGYISMQTSEDLADRMKRIPGYVEIFTGKAPRKRELDRFFARHGHSAG
;
A
#
# COMPACT_ATOMS: atom_id res chain seq x y z
N ALA A 1 -3.00 -14.97 -4.65
CA ALA A 1 -4.37 -14.88 -5.17
C ALA A 1 -4.83 -13.44 -5.07
N GLU A 2 -5.51 -12.90 -6.08
CA GLU A 2 -6.04 -11.53 -6.01
C GLU A 2 -7.15 -11.46 -4.97
N ALA A 3 -7.05 -10.51 -4.03
CA ALA A 3 -8.13 -10.26 -3.07
C ALA A 3 -9.31 -9.60 -3.80
N TYR A 4 -10.53 -10.11 -3.54
CA TYR A 4 -11.75 -9.53 -4.08
C TYR A 4 -11.91 -8.06 -3.65
N ALA A 5 -12.38 -7.23 -4.57
CA ALA A 5 -12.80 -5.86 -4.28
C ALA A 5 -13.89 -5.43 -5.26
N GLU A 6 -14.98 -4.88 -4.75
CA GLU A 6 -16.09 -4.35 -5.56
C GLU A 6 -15.76 -2.94 -6.09
N THR A 7 -14.93 -2.19 -5.38
CA THR A 7 -14.57 -0.81 -5.71
C THR A 7 -13.06 -0.59 -5.63
N VAL A 8 -12.57 0.48 -6.27
CA VAL A 8 -11.17 0.90 -6.17
C VAL A 8 -10.78 1.25 -4.73
N ALA A 9 -11.72 1.78 -3.94
CA ALA A 9 -11.49 2.10 -2.53
C ALA A 9 -11.32 0.82 -1.70
N GLU A 10 -12.14 -0.20 -1.93
CA GLU A 10 -11.98 -1.52 -1.31
C GLU A 10 -10.68 -2.21 -1.75
N ALA A 11 -10.32 -2.09 -3.03
CA ALA A 11 -9.05 -2.63 -3.51
C ALA A 11 -7.86 -1.94 -2.84
N MET A 12 -7.93 -0.62 -2.64
CA MET A 12 -6.91 0.10 -1.89
C MET A 12 -6.83 -0.36 -0.44
N LEU A 13 -7.97 -0.60 0.23
CA LEU A 13 -7.98 -1.19 1.57
C LEU A 13 -7.27 -2.55 1.62
N ASN A 14 -7.39 -3.36 0.57
CA ASN A 14 -6.62 -4.62 0.46
C ASN A 14 -5.11 -4.37 0.32
N VAL A 15 -4.68 -3.29 -0.35
CA VAL A 15 -3.26 -2.89 -0.37
C VAL A 15 -2.78 -2.46 1.03
N PHE A 16 -3.63 -1.74 1.78
CA PHE A 16 -3.32 -1.37 3.17
C PHE A 16 -3.10 -2.58 4.09
N ASP A 17 -3.71 -3.74 3.80
CA ASP A 17 -3.45 -4.97 4.54
C ASP A 17 -1.97 -5.35 4.51
N CYS A 18 -1.30 -5.18 3.37
CA CYS A 18 0.13 -5.43 3.25
C CYS A 18 0.91 -4.61 4.27
N TRP A 19 0.52 -3.37 4.52
CA TRP A 19 1.29 -2.48 5.39
C TRP A 19 0.93 -2.60 6.88
N LEU A 20 -0.12 -3.34 7.21
CA LEU A 20 -0.54 -3.65 8.58
C LEU A 20 -0.15 -5.07 9.00
N ASN A 21 0.01 -5.98 8.03
CA ASN A 21 0.34 -7.37 8.29
C ASN A 21 1.77 -7.70 7.83
N LYS A 22 2.65 -7.93 8.81
CA LYS A 22 4.05 -8.28 8.60
C LYS A 22 4.25 -9.54 7.74
N SER A 23 3.30 -10.48 7.74
CA SER A 23 3.39 -11.69 6.91
C SER A 23 3.14 -11.43 5.42
N LEU A 24 2.48 -10.32 5.09
CA LEU A 24 2.25 -9.88 3.71
C LEU A 24 3.38 -8.96 3.23
N PHE A 25 3.87 -8.08 4.09
CA PHE A 25 4.99 -7.20 3.79
C PHE A 25 5.74 -6.81 5.07
N ASP A 26 7.02 -7.18 5.14
CA ASP A 26 7.88 -6.88 6.28
C ASP A 26 8.69 -5.59 6.01
N SER A 27 8.25 -4.47 6.60
CA SER A 27 8.91 -3.17 6.44
C SER A 27 10.33 -3.14 7.04
N GLN A 28 10.61 -3.92 8.08
CA GLN A 28 11.94 -3.97 8.69
C GLN A 28 12.90 -4.74 7.79
N PHE A 29 12.44 -5.85 7.20
CA PHE A 29 13.19 -6.59 6.21
C PHE A 29 13.49 -5.71 4.98
N GLU A 30 12.48 -5.01 4.46
CA GLU A 30 12.66 -4.07 3.34
C GLU A 30 13.67 -2.98 3.63
N PHE A 31 13.63 -2.38 4.83
CA PHE A 31 14.61 -1.39 5.24
C PHE A 31 16.05 -1.95 5.27
N ALA A 32 16.22 -3.16 5.83
CA ALA A 32 17.50 -3.83 5.92
C ALA A 32 18.08 -4.16 4.52
N VAL A 33 17.25 -4.74 3.64
CA VAL A 33 17.66 -5.08 2.26
C VAL A 33 18.03 -3.83 1.47
N ARG A 34 17.26 -2.74 1.58
CA ARG A 34 17.57 -1.46 0.92
C ARG A 34 18.85 -0.82 1.45
N SER A 35 19.09 -0.91 2.76
CA SER A 35 20.35 -0.44 3.35
C SER A 35 21.55 -1.20 2.78
N TRP A 36 21.42 -2.52 2.60
CA TRP A 36 22.47 -3.34 1.99
C TRP A 36 22.67 -3.03 0.50
N ALA A 37 21.59 -2.76 -0.25
CA ALA A 37 21.64 -2.41 -1.66
C ALA A 37 22.54 -1.21 -1.97
N LEU A 38 22.75 -0.29 -1.02
CA LEU A 38 23.66 0.86 -1.17
C LEU A 38 25.10 0.46 -1.50
N GLN A 39 25.51 -0.75 -1.11
CA GLN A 39 26.87 -1.26 -1.30
C GLN A 39 26.93 -2.48 -2.22
N SER A 40 25.81 -2.89 -2.82
CA SER A 40 25.75 -4.10 -3.65
C SER A 40 24.89 -3.87 -4.89
N PRO A 41 25.51 -3.76 -6.08
CA PRO A 41 24.78 -3.59 -7.34
C PRO A 41 23.79 -4.73 -7.61
N ASP A 42 24.15 -5.97 -7.25
CA ASP A 42 23.29 -7.14 -7.48
C ASP A 42 22.03 -7.07 -6.61
N ILE A 43 22.18 -6.70 -5.34
CA ILE A 43 21.02 -6.52 -4.43
C ILE A 43 20.18 -5.31 -4.86
N LEU A 44 20.81 -4.23 -5.33
CA LEU A 44 20.10 -3.08 -5.87
C LEU A 44 19.22 -3.46 -7.07
N ALA A 45 19.72 -4.31 -7.98
CA ALA A 45 18.95 -4.79 -9.12
C ALA A 45 17.73 -5.60 -8.68
N GLU A 46 17.86 -6.47 -7.68
CA GLU A 46 16.74 -7.24 -7.14
C GLU A 46 15.71 -6.35 -6.44
N VAL A 47 16.15 -5.33 -5.69
CA VAL A 47 15.24 -4.32 -5.10
C VAL A 47 14.48 -3.58 -6.20
N GLN A 48 15.16 -3.10 -7.25
CA GLN A 48 14.52 -2.38 -8.36
C GLN A 48 13.48 -3.26 -9.08
N LYS A 49 13.77 -4.54 -9.27
CA LYS A 49 12.84 -5.50 -9.87
C LYS A 49 11.60 -5.73 -9.00
N ALA A 50 11.78 -5.85 -7.68
CA ALA A 50 10.68 -5.96 -6.74
C ALA A 50 9.83 -4.68 -6.72
N ASP A 51 10.46 -3.51 -6.78
CA ASP A 51 9.80 -2.20 -6.83
C ASP A 51 8.95 -2.07 -8.10
N GLN A 52 9.51 -2.45 -9.26
CA GLN A 52 8.77 -2.44 -10.52
C GLN A 52 7.56 -3.37 -10.47
N THR A 53 7.72 -4.58 -9.93
CA THR A 53 6.60 -5.54 -9.78
C THR A 53 5.46 -4.97 -8.94
N ARG A 54 5.77 -4.24 -7.87
CA ARG A 54 4.78 -3.60 -6.98
C ARG A 54 4.10 -2.42 -7.65
N LEU A 55 4.86 -1.59 -8.36
CA LEU A 55 4.32 -0.48 -9.15
C LEU A 55 3.36 -1.01 -10.22
N ASP A 56 3.75 -2.04 -10.96
CA ASP A 56 2.91 -2.67 -11.99
C ASP A 56 1.61 -3.20 -11.38
N ALA A 57 1.68 -3.89 -10.24
CA ALA A 57 0.49 -4.40 -9.56
C ALA A 57 -0.47 -3.27 -9.13
N LEU A 58 0.06 -2.16 -8.61
CA LEU A 58 -0.75 -0.99 -8.25
C LEU A 58 -1.38 -0.32 -9.47
N SER A 59 -0.62 -0.14 -10.55
CA SER A 59 -1.12 0.42 -11.80
C SER A 59 -2.23 -0.45 -12.40
N GLN A 60 -2.01 -1.77 -12.47
CA GLN A 60 -3.00 -2.72 -12.98
C GLN A 60 -4.28 -2.73 -12.13
N MET A 61 -4.16 -2.60 -10.81
CA MET A 61 -5.33 -2.44 -9.94
C MET A 61 -6.15 -1.21 -10.32
N PHE A 62 -5.54 -0.04 -10.56
CA PHE A 62 -6.27 1.15 -11.01
C PHE A 62 -6.89 0.99 -12.40
N ILE A 63 -6.15 0.43 -13.35
CA ILE A 63 -6.64 0.18 -14.72
C ILE A 63 -7.89 -0.72 -14.68
N ARG A 64 -7.88 -1.76 -13.85
CA ARG A 64 -9.04 -2.66 -13.64
C ARG A 64 -10.30 -1.92 -13.17
N PHE A 65 -10.16 -0.78 -12.48
CA PHE A 65 -11.27 0.07 -12.04
C PHE A 65 -11.55 1.25 -12.98
N GLY A 66 -11.03 1.22 -14.21
CA GLY A 66 -11.38 2.15 -15.29
C GLY A 66 -10.57 3.45 -15.33
N TYR A 67 -9.42 3.51 -14.64
CA TYR A 67 -8.48 4.63 -14.76
C TYR A 67 -7.64 4.45 -16.02
N ASP A 68 -7.31 5.55 -16.70
CA ASP A 68 -6.36 5.52 -17.82
C ASP A 68 -4.94 5.18 -17.32
N GLU A 69 -4.11 4.66 -18.22
CA GLU A 69 -2.75 4.19 -17.90
C GLU A 69 -1.87 5.28 -17.28
N GLY A 70 -1.97 6.51 -17.77
CA GLY A 70 -1.19 7.64 -17.26
C GLY A 70 -1.58 8.00 -15.83
N SER A 71 -2.89 8.09 -15.55
CA SER A 71 -3.38 8.32 -14.19
C SER A 71 -3.03 7.16 -13.25
N ALA A 72 -3.12 5.92 -13.74
CA ALA A 72 -2.80 4.72 -12.96
C ALA A 72 -1.31 4.66 -12.57
N ASP A 73 -0.38 4.96 -13.48
CA ASP A 73 1.07 5.05 -13.17
C ASP A 73 1.37 6.11 -12.12
N VAL A 74 0.86 7.34 -12.30
CA VAL A 74 1.12 8.43 -11.35
C VAL A 74 0.56 8.12 -9.97
N ARG A 75 -0.63 7.52 -9.88
CA ARG A 75 -1.21 7.10 -8.60
C ARG A 75 -0.41 5.98 -7.94
N ALA A 76 0.00 4.96 -8.71
CA ALA A 76 0.84 3.87 -8.22
C ALA A 76 2.15 4.40 -7.63
N ARG A 77 2.85 5.29 -8.34
CA ARG A 77 4.08 5.96 -7.86
C ARG A 77 3.84 6.78 -6.61
N THR A 78 2.75 7.55 -6.57
CA THR A 78 2.40 8.39 -5.41
C THR A 78 2.23 7.53 -4.16
N ILE A 79 1.48 6.45 -4.26
CA ILE A 79 1.26 5.51 -3.14
C ILE A 79 2.57 4.84 -2.74
N TYR A 80 3.29 4.32 -3.72
CA TYR A 80 4.49 3.53 -3.48
C TYR A 80 5.59 4.37 -2.83
N LEU A 81 5.83 5.58 -3.33
CA LEU A 81 6.83 6.49 -2.78
C LEU A 81 6.47 6.99 -1.39
N VAL A 82 5.18 7.21 -1.08
CA VAL A 82 4.76 7.47 0.31
C VAL A 82 5.17 6.30 1.21
N GLN A 83 4.87 5.07 0.81
CA GLN A 83 5.19 3.91 1.63
C GLN A 83 6.70 3.69 1.77
N ILE A 84 7.49 3.87 0.72
CA ILE A 84 8.95 3.85 0.81
C ILE A 84 9.46 4.99 1.71
N GLY A 85 8.83 6.15 1.69
CA GLY A 85 9.10 7.24 2.63
C GLY A 85 8.95 6.81 4.09
N TYR A 86 7.83 6.19 4.44
CA TYR A 86 7.60 5.62 5.79
C TYR A 86 8.69 4.63 6.21
N ILE A 87 9.07 3.71 5.31
CA ILE A 87 10.11 2.71 5.57
C ILE A 87 11.47 3.37 5.75
N SER A 88 11.82 4.31 4.87
CA SER A 88 13.14 4.97 4.86
C SER A 88 13.32 5.88 6.07
N MET A 89 12.25 6.55 6.49
CA MET A 89 12.22 7.39 7.68
C MET A 89 12.09 6.59 8.97
N GLN A 90 11.93 5.26 8.89
CA GLN A 90 11.67 4.38 10.04
C GLN A 90 10.54 4.91 10.93
N THR A 91 9.49 5.45 10.30
CA THR A 91 8.41 6.13 10.99
C THR A 91 7.65 5.14 11.87
N SER A 92 7.55 5.44 13.16
CA SER A 92 6.75 4.69 14.13
C SER A 92 5.48 5.46 14.43
N GLU A 93 4.33 4.88 14.10
CA GLU A 93 3.01 5.43 14.42
C GLU A 93 2.21 4.44 15.24
N ASP A 94 1.42 4.97 16.18
CA ASP A 94 0.45 4.15 16.88
C ASP A 94 -0.57 3.59 15.88
N LEU A 95 -0.92 2.31 16.08
CA LEU A 95 -1.82 1.61 15.17
C LEU A 95 -3.20 2.30 15.14
N ALA A 96 -3.72 2.77 16.27
CA ALA A 96 -5.03 3.40 16.30
C ALA A 96 -5.04 4.73 15.52
N ASP A 97 -3.98 5.52 15.62
CA ASP A 97 -3.85 6.76 14.84
C ASP A 97 -3.69 6.50 13.35
N ARG A 98 -2.95 5.44 12.99
CA ARG A 98 -2.86 5.00 11.60
C ARG A 98 -4.21 4.57 11.07
N MET A 99 -4.97 3.77 11.81
CA MET A 99 -6.31 3.29 11.43
C MET A 99 -7.28 4.44 11.17
N LYS A 100 -7.25 5.51 11.98
CA LYS A 100 -8.07 6.71 11.78
C LYS A 100 -7.78 7.44 10.47
N ARG A 101 -6.54 7.39 9.96
CA ARG A 101 -6.14 8.10 8.73
C ARG A 101 -6.40 7.30 7.45
N ILE A 102 -6.54 5.98 7.55
CA ILE A 102 -6.72 5.09 6.38
C ILE A 102 -7.86 5.55 5.46
N PRO A 103 -9.06 5.91 5.95
CA PRO A 103 -10.12 6.39 5.07
C PRO A 103 -9.71 7.61 4.24
N GLY A 104 -9.01 8.56 4.87
CA GLY A 104 -8.52 9.77 4.21
C GLY A 104 -7.42 9.46 3.18
N TYR A 105 -6.47 8.58 3.51
CA TYR A 105 -5.48 8.16 2.52
C TYR A 105 -6.10 7.43 1.33
N VAL A 106 -7.06 6.53 1.58
CA VAL A 106 -7.78 5.83 0.50
C VAL A 106 -8.46 6.84 -0.42
N GLU A 107 -9.14 7.83 0.14
CA GLU A 107 -9.77 8.89 -0.64
C GLU A 107 -8.75 9.71 -1.43
N ILE A 108 -7.64 10.12 -0.83
CA ILE A 108 -6.56 10.86 -1.53
C ILE A 108 -6.00 10.03 -2.68
N PHE A 109 -5.68 8.76 -2.44
CA PHE A 109 -5.02 7.89 -3.42
C PHE A 109 -5.94 7.46 -4.56
N THR A 110 -7.22 7.30 -4.31
CA THR A 110 -8.19 6.80 -5.31
C THR A 110 -9.07 7.90 -5.88
N GLY A 111 -9.25 9.01 -5.18
CA GLY A 111 -10.29 10.00 -5.46
C GLY A 111 -11.70 9.54 -5.09
N LYS A 112 -11.83 8.44 -4.32
CA LYS A 112 -13.11 7.86 -3.87
C LYS A 112 -13.04 7.53 -2.38
N ALA A 113 -13.95 8.10 -1.60
CA ALA A 113 -14.09 7.71 -0.20
C ALA A 113 -14.55 6.24 -0.07
N PRO A 114 -13.97 5.45 0.84
CA PRO A 114 -14.43 4.09 1.09
C PRO A 114 -15.82 4.11 1.71
N ARG A 115 -16.66 3.14 1.32
CA ARG A 115 -17.99 2.97 1.88
C ARG A 115 -17.88 2.44 3.30
N LYS A 116 -18.85 2.76 4.17
CA LYS A 116 -18.90 2.27 5.55
C LYS A 116 -18.74 0.74 5.63
N ARG A 117 -19.44 -0.02 4.79
CA ARG A 117 -19.35 -1.48 4.75
C ARG A 117 -17.96 -2.03 4.38
N GLU A 118 -17.19 -1.29 3.59
CA GLU A 118 -15.83 -1.67 3.19
C GLU A 118 -14.86 -1.42 4.37
N LEU A 119 -15.03 -0.29 5.06
CA LEU A 119 -14.32 0.02 6.29
C LEU A 119 -14.64 -0.96 7.41
N ASP A 120 -15.91 -1.32 7.62
CA ASP A 120 -16.32 -2.28 8.65
C ASP A 120 -15.64 -3.64 8.42
N ARG A 121 -15.61 -4.13 7.17
CA ARG A 121 -14.87 -5.35 6.81
C ARG A 121 -13.37 -5.22 7.04
N PHE A 122 -12.79 -4.08 6.69
CA PHE A 122 -11.36 -3.80 6.85
C PHE A 122 -10.96 -3.72 8.34
N PHE A 123 -11.74 -3.02 9.16
CA PHE A 123 -11.45 -2.91 10.60
C PHE A 123 -11.65 -4.23 11.33
N ALA A 124 -12.70 -5.00 10.99
CA ALA A 124 -12.95 -6.31 11.57
C ALA A 124 -11.78 -7.29 11.34
N ARG A 125 -11.20 -7.33 10.13
CA ARG A 125 -10.06 -8.22 9.83
C ARG A 125 -8.75 -7.83 10.55
N HIS A 126 -8.64 -6.59 11.01
CA HIS A 126 -7.50 -6.09 11.79
C HIS A 126 -7.78 -5.99 13.29
N GLY A 127 -8.91 -6.54 13.78
CA GLY A 127 -9.27 -6.51 15.20
C GLY A 127 -9.58 -5.11 15.76
N HIS A 128 -9.86 -4.14 14.89
CA HIS A 128 -10.17 -2.77 15.29
C HIS A 128 -11.69 -2.59 15.39
N SER A 129 -12.18 -2.16 16.54
CA SER A 129 -13.58 -1.71 16.69
C SER A 129 -13.59 -0.20 16.46
N ALA A 130 -14.26 0.26 15.40
CA ALA A 130 -14.48 1.68 15.19
C ALA A 130 -15.31 2.22 16.37
N GLY A 131 -14.68 3.02 17.23
CA GLY A 131 -15.34 3.74 18.32
C GLY A 131 -16.14 4.93 17.83
#